data_AF-A0A812U459-F1
#
_entry.id   AF-A0A812U459-F1
#
_cell.length_a   1.000
_cell.length_b   1.000
_cell.length_c   1.000
_cell.angle_alpha   90.00
_cell.angle_beta   90.00
_cell.angle_gamma   90.00
#
_symmetry.space_group_name_H-M   'P 1'
#
loop_
_entity.id
_entity.type
_entity.pdbx_description
1 polymer ?
#
loop_
_entity_poly.entity_id
_entity_poly.type
_entity_poly.pdbx_seq_one_letter_code
_entity_poly.pdbx_strand_id
1 'polypeptide(L)'
;MPLLLGPSMMNMQQMMAKAGGAAPQQGMNPMAAMMGMANMGGGGPAPPAAEKDYFNIEERWVVRLNEAMKKRQDTKAQDIEKLYEEKARSPTGLLTVQIGKMECGQFVGKVKPDKDVERIARKFKLDDHVSSKITELKVWRKRNGEEERAMKDLERIEYHLRFAKRPNALCTLLVGKLLEGEVDELPDLTNAEKIMTDFKLDEDACSKMREIIEKRSADEERVLTCVRKQLKSASNASSMLCKIARTLIDGGDLPDPPERPPKGKGGGKDGGKEDGERGERRDRDGGDRHHDRDRRRDRSRSRDRRDRRDSRGR
;
A
#
# COMPACT_ATOMS: atom_id res chain seq x y z
N MET A 1 2.94 -38.95 -47.16
CA MET A 1 1.48 -38.96 -47.32
C MET A 1 0.98 -37.53 -47.14
N PRO A 2 0.75 -36.77 -48.22
CA PRO A 2 0.13 -35.45 -48.19
C PRO A 2 -1.41 -35.57 -48.33
N LEU A 3 -2.14 -34.43 -48.34
CA LEU A 3 -3.61 -34.24 -48.40
C LEU A 3 -4.21 -34.09 -46.98
N LEU A 4 -4.94 -33.04 -46.56
CA LEU A 4 -6.08 -32.29 -47.15
C LEU A 4 -6.14 -30.87 -46.50
N LEU A 5 -6.35 -29.76 -47.25
CA LEU A 5 -7.67 -29.14 -47.54
C LEU A 5 -8.56 -29.04 -46.28
N GLY A 6 -9.02 -27.89 -45.78
CA GLY A 6 -9.11 -26.51 -46.26
C GLY A 6 -9.79 -25.63 -45.18
N PRO A 7 -10.14 -24.35 -45.49
CA PRO A 7 -10.51 -23.32 -44.53
C PRO A 7 -12.02 -23.26 -44.26
N SER A 8 -12.41 -22.94 -43.02
CA SER A 8 -13.80 -22.60 -42.68
C SER A 8 -13.93 -21.08 -42.47
N MET A 9 -14.41 -20.39 -43.51
CA MET A 9 -14.95 -19.03 -43.43
C MET A 9 -16.47 -19.12 -43.29
N MET A 10 -16.98 -18.90 -42.09
CA MET A 10 -18.39 -18.62 -41.75
C MET A 10 -18.33 -17.77 -40.47
N ASN A 11 -19.03 -16.65 -40.25
CA ASN A 11 -20.17 -16.05 -40.91
C ASN A 11 -20.23 -14.60 -40.37
N MET A 12 -19.84 -13.59 -41.16
CA MET A 12 -19.81 -12.18 -40.75
C MET A 12 -20.81 -11.36 -41.57
N GLN A 13 -22.04 -11.83 -41.73
CA GLN A 13 -23.05 -11.07 -42.48
C GLN A 13 -24.50 -11.47 -42.20
N GLN A 14 -24.95 -11.45 -40.95
CA GLN A 14 -26.40 -11.37 -40.65
C GLN A 14 -26.65 -11.13 -39.17
N MET A 15 -26.82 -9.85 -38.76
CA MET A 15 -27.69 -9.44 -37.64
C MET A 15 -27.81 -7.90 -37.54
N MET A 16 -28.02 -7.23 -38.69
CA MET A 16 -28.68 -5.92 -38.71
C MET A 16 -30.13 -6.11 -39.14
N ALA A 17 -31.09 -5.95 -38.22
CA ALA A 17 -32.44 -5.42 -38.48
C ALA A 17 -33.38 -5.59 -37.27
N LYS A 18 -33.56 -4.52 -36.50
CA LYS A 18 -34.84 -4.05 -35.89
C LYS A 18 -34.53 -2.77 -35.12
N ALA A 19 -34.86 -1.60 -35.68
CA ALA A 19 -36.14 -0.91 -35.48
C ALA A 19 -36.48 -0.79 -33.99
N GLY A 20 -36.57 0.36 -33.35
CA GLY A 20 -36.69 1.74 -33.77
C GLY A 20 -37.24 2.50 -32.54
N GLY A 21 -37.06 3.81 -32.48
CA GLY A 21 -37.85 4.65 -31.56
C GLY A 21 -37.06 5.66 -30.74
N ALA A 22 -37.59 6.87 -30.76
CA ALA A 22 -37.32 8.01 -29.88
C ALA A 22 -36.01 8.78 -30.12
N ALA A 23 -36.11 9.75 -31.04
CA ALA A 23 -35.28 10.94 -31.01
C ALA A 23 -35.47 11.69 -29.68
N PRO A 24 -34.41 12.06 -28.94
CA PRO A 24 -34.53 13.02 -27.86
C PRO A 24 -34.75 14.40 -28.47
N GLN A 25 -35.88 15.02 -28.13
CA GLN A 25 -36.11 16.45 -28.29
C GLN A 25 -34.90 17.21 -27.75
N GLN A 26 -34.18 17.88 -28.64
CA GLN A 26 -33.22 18.91 -28.29
C GLN A 26 -34.00 20.09 -27.68
N GLY A 27 -34.18 20.05 -26.37
CA GLY A 27 -34.52 21.22 -25.58
C GLY A 27 -33.34 22.19 -25.65
N MET A 28 -33.45 23.17 -26.53
CA MET A 28 -32.61 24.37 -26.51
C MET A 28 -32.73 25.01 -25.14
N ASN A 29 -31.67 24.96 -24.33
CA ASN A 29 -31.52 25.79 -23.15
C ASN A 29 -31.14 27.21 -23.61
N PRO A 30 -32.00 28.23 -23.47
CA PRO A 30 -31.67 29.60 -23.87
C PRO A 30 -30.64 30.30 -22.96
N MET A 31 -30.08 29.60 -21.96
CA MET A 31 -29.11 30.19 -21.02
C MET A 31 -27.64 30.02 -21.42
N ALA A 32 -27.33 29.24 -22.46
CA ALA A 32 -25.95 29.00 -22.91
C ALA A 32 -25.37 30.10 -23.83
N ALA A 33 -26.18 31.10 -24.22
CA ALA A 33 -25.78 32.16 -25.14
C ALA A 33 -25.26 33.44 -24.46
N MET A 34 -25.08 33.46 -23.13
CA MET A 34 -24.75 34.70 -22.39
C MET A 34 -23.41 34.65 -21.61
N MET A 35 -22.50 33.71 -21.93
CA MET A 35 -21.14 33.66 -21.36
C MET A 35 -20.03 33.85 -22.41
N GLY A 36 -20.34 34.45 -23.55
CA GLY A 36 -19.34 35.10 -24.39
C GLY A 36 -19.33 36.59 -24.04
N MET A 37 -18.36 37.04 -23.25
CA MET A 37 -17.81 38.42 -23.14
C MET A 37 -17.26 38.67 -21.73
N ALA A 38 -16.00 38.30 -21.48
CA ALA A 38 -15.07 38.98 -20.54
C ALA A 38 -13.82 38.13 -20.34
N ASN A 39 -12.85 38.22 -21.26
CA ASN A 39 -11.48 37.83 -20.94
C ASN A 39 -10.47 38.76 -21.62
N MET A 40 -10.59 40.06 -21.31
CA MET A 40 -9.53 41.05 -21.47
C MET A 40 -9.52 41.91 -20.22
N GLY A 41 -8.62 41.57 -19.30
CA GLY A 41 -8.45 42.23 -18.01
C GLY A 41 -7.63 41.35 -17.09
N GLY A 42 -6.31 41.32 -17.33
CA GLY A 42 -5.31 40.56 -16.58
C GLY A 42 -5.09 41.07 -15.16
N GLY A 43 -6.15 41.06 -14.35
CA GLY A 43 -6.11 41.12 -12.90
C GLY A 43 -6.68 39.82 -12.37
N GLY A 44 -5.88 38.74 -12.44
CA GLY A 44 -6.27 37.48 -11.83
C GLY A 44 -6.68 37.74 -10.36
N PRO A 45 -7.80 37.19 -9.88
CA PRO A 45 -8.27 37.44 -8.52
C PRO A 45 -7.12 37.20 -7.56
N ALA A 46 -6.85 38.21 -6.73
CA ALA A 46 -5.86 38.10 -5.66
C ALA A 46 -6.12 36.80 -4.90
N PRO A 47 -5.08 35.99 -4.61
CA PRO A 47 -5.25 34.73 -3.93
C PRO A 47 -6.05 34.98 -2.63
N PRO A 48 -7.03 34.11 -2.30
CA PRO A 48 -7.89 34.33 -1.16
C PRO A 48 -7.01 34.46 0.09
N ALA A 49 -7.07 35.61 0.76
CA ALA A 49 -6.28 35.92 1.96
C ALA A 49 -6.43 34.86 3.07
N ALA A 50 -7.50 34.06 3.02
CA ALA A 50 -7.79 32.95 3.92
C ALA A 50 -6.73 31.82 3.93
N GLU A 51 -5.94 31.63 2.86
CA GLU A 51 -4.95 30.54 2.80
C GLU A 51 -3.72 30.80 3.68
N LYS A 52 -3.31 32.08 3.81
CA LYS A 52 -2.13 32.49 4.58
C LYS A 52 -2.32 32.20 6.06
N ASP A 53 -3.53 32.41 6.57
CA ASP A 53 -3.86 32.29 7.99
C ASP A 53 -4.04 30.83 8.43
N TYR A 54 -4.49 29.92 7.55
CA TYR A 54 -4.77 28.54 7.92
C TYR A 54 -3.51 27.72 8.24
N PHE A 55 -2.46 27.91 7.44
CA PHE A 55 -1.24 27.11 7.53
C PHE A 55 -0.06 27.89 8.15
N ASN A 56 -0.23 29.20 8.41
CA ASN A 56 0.83 30.10 8.90
C ASN A 56 2.12 29.98 8.08
N ILE A 57 1.98 30.06 6.76
CA ILE A 57 3.07 29.81 5.82
C ILE A 57 3.77 31.13 5.48
N GLU A 58 5.09 31.08 5.35
CA GLU A 58 5.87 32.18 4.78
C GLU A 58 5.38 32.54 3.36
N GLU A 59 5.32 33.84 3.08
CA GLU A 59 4.81 34.39 1.82
C GLU A 59 5.50 33.82 0.58
N ARG A 60 6.79 33.49 0.70
CA ARG A 60 7.59 32.81 -0.34
C ARG A 60 6.90 31.55 -0.87
N TRP A 61 6.33 30.72 0.00
CA TRP A 61 5.75 29.44 -0.41
C TRP A 61 4.36 29.63 -1.02
N VAL A 62 3.63 30.66 -0.59
CA VAL A 62 2.34 31.04 -1.19
C VAL A 62 2.54 31.47 -2.65
N VAL A 63 3.59 32.25 -2.94
CA VAL A 63 3.94 32.62 -4.32
C VAL A 63 4.26 31.38 -5.15
N ARG A 64 5.13 30.49 -4.63
CA ARG A 64 5.52 29.26 -5.33
C ARG A 64 4.35 28.29 -5.56
N LEU A 65 3.46 28.13 -4.58
CA LEU A 65 2.24 27.34 -4.72
C LEU A 65 1.33 27.92 -5.82
N ASN A 66 1.13 29.23 -5.83
CA ASN A 66 0.33 29.89 -6.85
C ASN A 66 0.92 29.71 -8.26
N GLU A 67 2.24 29.76 -8.41
CA GLU A 67 2.91 29.48 -9.68
C GLU A 67 2.73 28.03 -10.14
N ALA A 68 2.84 27.06 -9.22
CA ALA A 68 2.56 25.65 -9.52
C ALA A 68 1.09 25.44 -9.92
N MET A 69 0.15 26.02 -9.18
CA MET A 69 -1.29 25.94 -9.46
C MET A 69 -1.67 26.62 -10.78
N LYS A 70 -0.96 27.68 -11.20
CA LYS A 70 -1.19 28.33 -12.51
C LYS A 70 -0.97 27.38 -13.69
N LYS A 71 -0.11 26.38 -13.53
CA LYS A 71 0.15 25.35 -14.55
C LYS A 71 -0.91 24.23 -14.55
N ARG A 72 -1.77 24.18 -13.52
CA ARG A 72 -2.74 23.10 -13.23
C ARG A 72 -4.15 23.65 -12.99
N GLN A 73 -4.59 24.58 -13.83
CA GLN A 73 -5.88 25.29 -13.63
C GLN A 73 -7.08 24.34 -13.65
N ASP A 74 -6.97 23.23 -14.37
CA ASP A 74 -7.97 22.17 -14.49
C ASP A 74 -8.16 21.38 -13.19
N THR A 75 -7.09 21.10 -12.44
CA THR A 75 -7.14 20.32 -11.20
C THR A 75 -7.04 21.16 -9.93
N LYS A 76 -6.96 22.50 -10.05
CA LYS A 76 -6.70 23.41 -8.93
C LYS A 76 -7.58 23.17 -7.70
N ALA A 77 -8.90 23.04 -7.89
CA ALA A 77 -9.83 22.83 -6.78
C ALA A 77 -9.58 21.51 -6.03
N GLN A 78 -9.36 20.42 -6.78
CA GLN A 78 -9.07 19.09 -6.23
C GLN A 78 -7.69 19.04 -5.56
N ASP A 79 -6.73 19.78 -6.11
CA ASP A 79 -5.38 19.85 -5.56
C ASP A 79 -5.38 20.60 -4.22
N ILE A 80 -6.12 21.71 -4.11
CA ILE A 80 -6.31 22.45 -2.86
C ILE A 80 -7.03 21.59 -1.82
N GLU A 81 -8.11 20.90 -2.19
CA GLU A 81 -8.85 20.04 -1.26
C GLU A 81 -7.96 18.94 -0.67
N LYS A 82 -7.12 18.30 -1.50
CA LYS A 82 -6.17 17.28 -1.04
C LYS A 82 -5.11 17.87 -0.09
N LEU A 83 -4.62 19.08 -0.35
CA LEU A 83 -3.67 19.76 0.55
C LEU A 83 -4.27 20.03 1.94
N TYR A 84 -5.58 20.30 2.03
CA TYR A 84 -6.26 20.50 3.31
C TYR A 84 -6.48 19.21 4.11
N GLU A 85 -6.61 18.06 3.43
CA GLU A 85 -6.80 16.76 4.10
C GLU A 85 -5.51 16.24 4.73
N GLU A 86 -4.35 16.55 4.15
CA GLU A 86 -3.06 16.10 4.66
C GLU A 86 -2.63 16.87 5.90
N LYS A 87 -2.80 16.24 7.07
CA LYS A 87 -2.33 16.76 8.36
C LYS A 87 -0.87 16.38 8.59
N ALA A 88 0.01 17.37 8.73
CA ALA A 88 1.41 17.15 9.08
C ALA A 88 1.82 17.90 10.35
N ARG A 89 2.85 17.37 11.04
CA ARG A 89 3.46 18.03 12.21
C ARG A 89 4.12 19.36 11.85
N SER A 90 4.58 19.51 10.60
CA SER A 90 5.14 20.73 10.02
C SER A 90 4.42 21.06 8.71
N PRO A 91 3.45 22.00 8.71
CA PRO A 91 2.68 22.34 7.52
C PRO A 91 3.56 22.91 6.41
N THR A 92 4.55 23.74 6.74
CA THR A 92 5.51 24.31 5.77
C THR A 92 6.34 23.24 5.07
N GLY A 93 6.81 22.24 5.83
CA GLY A 93 7.60 21.14 5.27
C GLY A 93 6.76 20.28 4.33
N LEU A 94 5.53 19.94 4.73
CA LEU A 94 4.58 19.21 3.89
C LEU A 94 4.30 19.98 2.59
N LEU A 95 3.96 21.26 2.70
CA LEU A 95 3.65 22.09 1.55
C LEU A 95 4.84 22.19 0.58
N THR A 96 6.05 22.32 1.09
CA THR A 96 7.27 22.34 0.27
C THR A 96 7.41 21.07 -0.56
N VAL A 97 7.18 19.90 0.04
CA VAL A 97 7.22 18.60 -0.66
C VAL A 97 6.11 18.52 -1.69
N GLN A 98 4.88 18.94 -1.35
CA GLN A 98 3.75 18.86 -2.27
C GLN A 98 3.87 19.84 -3.44
N ILE A 99 4.38 21.05 -3.23
CA ILE A 99 4.72 21.98 -4.31
C ILE A 99 5.73 21.34 -5.26
N GLY A 100 6.79 20.70 -4.73
CA GLY A 100 7.77 19.99 -5.55
C GLY A 100 7.13 18.88 -6.40
N LYS A 101 6.22 18.09 -5.81
CA LYS A 101 5.44 17.08 -6.55
C LYS A 101 4.54 17.70 -7.62
N MET A 102 3.94 18.87 -7.37
CA MET A 102 3.11 19.58 -8.35
C MET A 102 3.94 20.07 -9.53
N GLU A 103 5.13 20.63 -9.24
CA GLU A 103 6.08 21.11 -10.25
C GLU A 103 6.62 19.97 -11.13
N CYS A 104 6.88 18.80 -10.55
CA CYS A 104 7.27 17.59 -11.27
C CYS A 104 6.10 16.87 -11.96
N GLY A 105 4.87 17.36 -11.82
CA GLY A 105 3.67 16.72 -12.39
C GLY A 105 3.24 15.41 -11.72
N GLN A 106 3.89 15.02 -10.63
CA GLN A 106 3.61 13.80 -9.85
C GLN A 106 2.42 13.96 -8.89
N PHE A 107 2.08 15.20 -8.52
CA PHE A 107 0.95 15.45 -7.64
C PHE A 107 -0.36 15.08 -8.33
N VAL A 108 -1.18 14.26 -7.66
CA VAL A 108 -2.55 13.92 -8.06
C VAL A 108 -3.49 14.50 -7.02
N GLY A 109 -4.46 15.31 -7.42
CA GLY A 109 -5.47 15.90 -6.52
C GLY A 109 -6.43 14.86 -5.93
N LYS A 110 -7.49 15.32 -5.26
CA LYS A 110 -8.54 14.44 -4.75
C LYS A 110 -9.35 13.87 -5.91
N VAL A 111 -9.08 12.61 -6.26
CA VAL A 111 -9.76 11.88 -7.33
C VAL A 111 -10.67 10.82 -6.71
N LYS A 112 -11.87 10.68 -7.27
CA LYS A 112 -12.79 9.60 -6.86
C LYS A 112 -12.16 8.24 -7.19
N PRO A 113 -12.11 7.29 -6.25
CA PRO A 113 -11.55 5.98 -6.53
C PRO A 113 -12.32 5.26 -7.64
N ASP A 114 -11.58 4.58 -8.51
CA ASP A 114 -12.15 3.74 -9.56
C ASP A 114 -12.82 2.48 -8.98
N LYS A 115 -13.74 1.88 -9.74
CA LYS A 115 -14.47 0.66 -9.33
C LYS A 115 -13.53 -0.49 -8.94
N ASP A 116 -12.40 -0.65 -9.63
CA ASP A 116 -11.42 -1.70 -9.32
C ASP A 116 -10.70 -1.43 -7.99
N VAL A 117 -10.38 -0.16 -7.72
CA VAL A 117 -9.76 0.26 -6.46
C VAL A 117 -10.76 0.09 -5.31
N GLU A 118 -12.01 0.51 -5.50
CA GLU A 118 -13.08 0.27 -4.52
C GLU A 118 -13.29 -1.23 -4.25
N ARG A 119 -13.21 -2.09 -5.28
CA ARG A 119 -13.30 -3.54 -5.13
C ARG A 119 -12.18 -4.09 -4.26
N ILE A 120 -10.93 -3.69 -4.51
CA ILE A 120 -9.76 -4.12 -3.72
C ILE A 120 -9.89 -3.59 -2.28
N ALA A 121 -10.24 -2.31 -2.13
CA ALA A 121 -10.42 -1.67 -0.82
C ALA A 121 -11.47 -2.40 0.02
N ARG A 122 -12.64 -2.73 -0.55
CA ARG A 122 -13.68 -3.49 0.15
C ARG A 122 -13.23 -4.92 0.47
N LYS A 123 -12.56 -5.60 -0.47
CA LYS A 123 -12.12 -6.99 -0.30
C LYS A 123 -11.13 -7.15 0.85
N PHE A 124 -10.18 -6.23 0.98
CA PHE A 124 -9.12 -6.28 2.01
C PHE A 124 -9.36 -5.35 3.19
N LYS A 125 -10.53 -4.67 3.24
CA LYS A 125 -10.89 -3.66 4.25
C LYS A 125 -9.79 -2.60 4.39
N LEU A 126 -9.39 -2.04 3.24
CA LEU A 126 -8.36 -1.01 3.21
C LEU A 126 -8.91 0.32 3.71
N ASP A 127 -8.07 1.08 4.41
CA ASP A 127 -8.43 2.41 4.89
C ASP A 127 -8.53 3.40 3.70
N ASP A 128 -9.28 4.49 3.87
CA ASP A 128 -9.47 5.50 2.83
C ASP A 128 -8.13 6.09 2.35
N HIS A 129 -7.17 6.27 3.26
CA HIS A 129 -5.83 6.74 2.93
C HIS A 129 -5.10 5.80 1.97
N VAL A 130 -5.21 4.48 2.18
CA VAL A 130 -4.57 3.47 1.33
C VAL A 130 -5.27 3.41 -0.03
N SER A 131 -6.60 3.47 -0.04
CA SER A 131 -7.40 3.52 -1.26
C SER A 131 -7.08 4.75 -2.12
N SER A 132 -6.85 5.91 -1.48
CA SER A 132 -6.41 7.14 -2.14
C SER A 132 -5.04 6.96 -2.79
N LYS A 133 -4.08 6.30 -2.12
CA LYS A 133 -2.75 6.00 -2.70
C LYS A 133 -2.81 5.05 -3.91
N ILE A 134 -3.64 4.02 -3.87
CA ILE A 134 -3.84 3.11 -5.02
C ILE A 134 -4.43 3.90 -6.21
N THR A 135 -5.38 4.80 -5.93
CA THR A 135 -5.97 5.68 -6.95
C THR A 135 -4.91 6.60 -7.56
N GLU A 136 -4.06 7.19 -6.72
CA GLU A 136 -2.92 8.01 -7.16
C GLU A 136 -1.98 7.24 -8.09
N LEU A 137 -1.59 6.00 -7.73
CA LEU A 137 -0.77 5.14 -8.58
C LEU A 137 -1.42 4.88 -9.95
N LYS A 138 -2.70 4.54 -9.97
CA LYS A 138 -3.42 4.26 -11.22
C LYS A 138 -3.50 5.50 -12.12
N VAL A 139 -3.83 6.66 -11.55
CA VAL A 139 -3.90 7.93 -12.29
C VAL A 139 -2.53 8.33 -12.81
N TRP A 140 -1.47 8.14 -12.01
CA TRP A 140 -0.10 8.44 -12.39
C TRP A 140 0.36 7.59 -13.58
N ARG A 141 0.16 6.27 -13.53
CA ARG A 141 0.46 5.36 -14.66
C ARG A 141 -0.33 5.74 -15.91
N LYS A 142 -1.63 6.05 -15.77
CA LYS A 142 -2.48 6.48 -16.89
C LYS A 142 -1.96 7.76 -17.56
N ARG A 143 -1.50 8.73 -16.76
CA ARG A 143 -0.93 9.98 -17.28
C ARG A 143 0.34 9.76 -18.10
N ASN A 144 1.13 8.74 -17.74
CA ASN A 144 2.33 8.34 -18.46
C ASN A 144 2.05 7.41 -19.65
N GLY A 145 0.78 7.11 -19.97
CA GLY A 145 0.39 6.21 -21.05
C GLY A 145 0.53 4.72 -20.73
N GLU A 146 0.77 4.36 -19.46
CA GLU A 146 1.02 2.98 -19.00
C GLU A 146 -0.25 2.34 -18.42
N GLU A 147 -1.40 2.45 -19.10
CA GLU A 147 -2.70 1.98 -18.58
C GLU A 147 -2.74 0.46 -18.36
N GLU A 148 -2.13 -0.32 -19.26
CA GLU A 148 -2.01 -1.78 -19.11
C GLU A 148 -1.19 -2.15 -17.86
N ARG A 149 -0.10 -1.41 -17.62
CA ARG A 149 0.76 -1.60 -16.44
C ARG A 149 0.03 -1.25 -15.16
N ALA A 150 -0.81 -0.21 -15.18
CA ALA A 150 -1.65 0.14 -14.05
C ALA A 150 -2.58 -1.01 -13.63
N MET A 151 -3.18 -1.72 -14.59
CA MET A 151 -4.02 -2.89 -14.30
C MET A 151 -3.20 -4.06 -13.73
N LYS A 152 -2.03 -4.35 -14.32
CA LYS A 152 -1.11 -5.38 -13.82
C LYS A 152 -0.62 -5.08 -12.40
N ASP A 153 -0.30 -3.82 -12.11
CA ASP A 153 0.10 -3.37 -10.78
C ASP A 153 -1.03 -3.59 -9.76
N LEU A 154 -2.29 -3.29 -10.12
CA LEU A 154 -3.45 -3.57 -9.25
C LEU A 154 -3.65 -5.06 -9.00
N GLU A 155 -3.54 -5.90 -10.03
CA GLU A 155 -3.65 -7.36 -9.88
C GLU A 155 -2.56 -7.92 -8.99
N ARG A 156 -1.31 -7.48 -9.20
CA ARG A 156 -0.17 -7.87 -8.37
C ARG A 156 -0.34 -7.40 -6.93
N ILE A 157 -0.71 -6.13 -6.69
CA ILE A 157 -1.00 -5.64 -5.34
C ILE A 157 -2.08 -6.50 -4.68
N GLU A 158 -3.18 -6.79 -5.39
CA GLU A 158 -4.25 -7.64 -4.88
C GLU A 158 -3.73 -9.02 -4.47
N TYR A 159 -2.86 -9.60 -5.29
CA TYR A 159 -2.28 -10.92 -5.06
C TYR A 159 -1.34 -10.92 -3.84
N HIS A 160 -0.47 -9.91 -3.70
CA HIS A 160 0.38 -9.73 -2.52
C HIS A 160 -0.44 -9.55 -1.23
N LEU A 161 -1.57 -8.86 -1.30
CA LEU A 161 -2.45 -8.63 -0.15
C LEU A 161 -3.13 -9.90 0.37
N ARG A 162 -3.31 -10.95 -0.46
CA ARG A 162 -3.89 -12.23 -0.04
C ARG A 162 -3.06 -12.94 1.03
N PHE A 163 -1.75 -12.75 1.00
CA PHE A 163 -0.80 -13.39 1.92
C PHE A 163 -0.34 -12.43 3.03
N ALA A 164 -1.02 -11.29 3.22
CA ALA A 164 -0.59 -10.24 4.11
C ALA A 164 -1.38 -10.22 5.43
N LYS A 165 -0.66 -10.34 6.54
CA LYS A 165 -1.24 -10.18 7.89
C LYS A 165 -1.75 -8.76 8.18
N ARG A 166 -1.16 -7.75 7.52
CA ARG A 166 -1.48 -6.32 7.68
C ARG A 166 -1.62 -5.67 6.30
N PRO A 167 -2.78 -5.82 5.63
CA PRO A 167 -2.95 -5.39 4.24
C PRO A 167 -2.76 -3.88 4.06
N ASN A 168 -3.26 -3.05 4.97
CA ASN A 168 -3.07 -1.58 4.91
C ASN A 168 -1.60 -1.15 4.86
N ALA A 169 -0.78 -1.71 5.75
CA ALA A 169 0.64 -1.37 5.83
C ALA A 169 1.40 -1.88 4.60
N LEU A 170 1.15 -3.12 4.18
CA LEU A 170 1.80 -3.69 3.02
C LEU A 170 1.43 -2.93 1.74
N CYS A 171 0.14 -2.67 1.51
CA CYS A 171 -0.31 -1.94 0.33
C CYS A 171 0.31 -0.55 0.24
N THR A 172 0.36 0.18 1.36
CA THR A 172 1.01 1.50 1.43
C THR A 172 2.49 1.43 1.04
N LEU A 173 3.19 0.39 1.49
CA LEU A 173 4.60 0.17 1.18
C LEU A 173 4.81 -0.18 -0.30
N LEU A 174 4.04 -1.13 -0.84
CA LEU A 174 4.15 -1.56 -2.24
C LEU A 174 3.81 -0.42 -3.21
N VAL A 175 2.73 0.31 -2.94
CA VAL A 175 2.33 1.48 -3.74
C VAL A 175 3.37 2.59 -3.63
N GLY A 176 3.96 2.80 -2.45
CA GLY A 176 5.05 3.76 -2.25
C GLY A 176 6.25 3.46 -3.15
N LYS A 177 6.73 2.22 -3.13
CA LYS A 177 7.85 1.77 -3.99
C LYS A 177 7.60 1.96 -5.48
N LEU A 178 6.37 1.68 -5.93
CA LEU A 178 5.98 1.86 -7.33
C LEU A 178 5.90 3.35 -7.72
N LEU A 179 5.36 4.21 -6.84
CA LEU A 179 5.25 5.65 -7.08
C LEU A 179 6.61 6.35 -7.03
N GLU A 180 7.51 5.90 -6.15
CA GLU A 180 8.87 6.42 -6.02
C GLU A 180 9.78 5.93 -7.16
N GLY A 181 9.36 4.90 -7.90
CA GLY A 181 10.16 4.27 -8.94
C GLY A 181 11.33 3.45 -8.40
N GLU A 182 11.32 3.08 -7.11
CA GLU A 182 12.30 2.15 -6.53
C GLU A 182 12.16 0.76 -7.14
N VAL A 183 10.92 0.39 -7.47
CA VAL A 183 10.57 -0.88 -8.07
C VAL A 183 9.72 -0.60 -9.30
N ASP A 184 10.19 -1.07 -10.44
CA ASP A 184 9.45 -0.96 -11.70
C ASP A 184 8.23 -1.88 -11.71
N GLU A 185 8.40 -3.11 -11.25
CA GLU A 185 7.39 -4.17 -11.28
C GLU A 185 7.44 -5.00 -10.01
N LEU A 186 6.28 -5.26 -9.41
CA LEU A 186 6.19 -6.17 -8.27
C LEU A 186 6.48 -7.61 -8.71
N PRO A 187 7.22 -8.39 -7.91
CA PRO A 187 7.52 -9.78 -8.25
C PRO A 187 6.24 -10.62 -8.26
N ASP A 188 6.23 -11.61 -9.16
CA ASP A 188 5.16 -12.59 -9.25
C ASP A 188 5.30 -13.61 -8.10
N LEU A 189 4.19 -13.97 -7.45
CA LEU A 189 4.19 -14.98 -6.39
C LEU A 189 3.66 -16.33 -6.87
N THR A 190 3.36 -16.51 -8.16
CA THR A 190 2.75 -17.74 -8.70
C THR A 190 3.56 -19.00 -8.37
N ASN A 191 4.89 -18.92 -8.46
CA ASN A 191 5.77 -20.04 -8.10
C ASN A 191 5.82 -20.28 -6.58
N ALA A 192 5.80 -19.20 -5.80
CA ALA A 192 5.75 -19.26 -4.35
C ALA A 192 4.41 -19.84 -3.85
N GLU A 193 3.28 -19.49 -4.46
CA GLU A 193 1.94 -20.01 -4.13
C GLU A 193 1.86 -21.53 -4.33
N LYS A 194 2.47 -22.07 -5.40
CA LYS A 194 2.57 -23.52 -5.60
C LYS A 194 3.26 -24.17 -4.40
N ILE A 195 4.37 -23.60 -3.92
CA ILE A 195 5.08 -24.11 -2.74
C ILE A 195 4.22 -23.94 -1.47
N MET A 196 3.56 -22.80 -1.28
CA MET A 196 2.67 -22.58 -0.14
C MET A 196 1.55 -23.64 -0.09
N THR A 197 0.98 -23.98 -1.24
CA THR A 197 -0.10 -24.96 -1.38
C THR A 197 0.40 -26.39 -1.22
N ASP A 198 1.50 -26.76 -1.89
CA ASP A 198 2.11 -28.10 -1.86
C ASP A 198 2.45 -28.52 -0.43
N PHE A 199 2.97 -27.58 0.37
CA PHE A 199 3.39 -27.83 1.75
C PHE A 199 2.36 -27.41 2.81
N LYS A 200 1.18 -26.93 2.39
CA LYS A 200 0.09 -26.44 3.26
C LYS A 200 0.61 -25.48 4.34
N LEU A 201 1.34 -24.46 3.90
CA LEU A 201 1.91 -23.46 4.80
C LEU A 201 0.80 -22.68 5.52
N ASP A 202 1.05 -22.33 6.78
CA ASP A 202 0.14 -21.47 7.54
C ASP A 202 0.26 -20.00 7.09
N GLU A 203 -0.66 -19.15 7.57
CA GLU A 203 -0.74 -17.74 7.18
C GLU A 203 0.56 -16.97 7.49
N ASP A 204 1.19 -17.24 8.64
CA ASP A 204 2.42 -16.58 9.04
C ASP A 204 3.60 -16.99 8.13
N ALA A 205 3.70 -18.28 7.79
CA ALA A 205 4.67 -18.81 6.85
C ALA A 205 4.45 -18.28 5.42
N CYS A 206 3.20 -18.18 4.95
CA CYS A 206 2.87 -17.57 3.66
C CYS A 206 3.29 -16.10 3.59
N SER A 207 3.04 -15.32 4.66
CA SER A 207 3.48 -13.93 4.75
C SER A 207 5.00 -13.80 4.70
N LYS A 208 5.73 -14.74 5.32
CA LYS A 208 7.20 -14.80 5.27
C LYS A 208 7.72 -15.20 3.90
N MET A 209 7.08 -16.15 3.23
CA MET A 209 7.43 -16.51 1.85
C MET A 209 7.28 -15.29 0.92
N ARG A 210 6.18 -14.53 1.01
CA ARG A 210 6.00 -13.28 0.24
C ARG A 210 7.14 -12.29 0.49
N GLU A 211 7.49 -12.06 1.77
CA GLU A 211 8.56 -11.13 2.16
C GLU A 211 9.93 -11.53 1.60
N ILE A 212 10.24 -12.84 1.57
CA ILE A 212 11.47 -13.37 0.95
C ILE A 212 11.49 -13.02 -0.55
N ILE A 213 10.40 -13.27 -1.28
CA ILE A 213 10.33 -13.02 -2.72
C ILE A 213 10.41 -11.53 -3.04
N GLU A 214 9.79 -10.67 -2.22
CA GLU A 214 9.89 -9.22 -2.37
C GLU A 214 11.33 -8.71 -2.21
N LYS A 215 12.12 -9.30 -1.30
CA LYS A 215 13.50 -8.92 -1.06
C LYS A 215 14.51 -9.56 -2.01
N ARG A 216 14.17 -10.72 -2.56
CA ARG A 216 15.02 -11.53 -3.44
C ARG A 216 14.39 -11.74 -4.82
N SER A 217 13.83 -10.67 -5.38
CA SER A 217 13.24 -10.72 -6.72
C SER A 217 14.26 -11.04 -7.81
N ALA A 218 15.53 -10.68 -7.61
CA ALA A 218 16.60 -10.92 -8.59
C ALA A 218 16.99 -12.40 -8.71
N ASP A 219 16.81 -13.21 -7.65
CA ASP A 219 17.23 -14.61 -7.60
C ASP A 219 16.12 -15.55 -7.08
N GLU A 220 14.87 -15.19 -7.40
CA GLU A 220 13.65 -15.86 -6.96
C GLU A 220 13.71 -17.38 -7.17
N GLU A 221 14.04 -17.84 -8.38
CA GLU A 221 14.02 -19.27 -8.72
C GLU A 221 15.00 -20.10 -7.89
N ARG A 222 16.19 -19.55 -7.64
CA ARG A 222 17.22 -20.18 -6.81
C ARG A 222 16.72 -20.29 -5.37
N VAL A 223 16.17 -19.20 -4.84
CA VAL A 223 15.63 -19.15 -3.47
C VAL A 223 14.50 -20.14 -3.29
N LEU A 224 13.52 -20.16 -4.20
CA LEU A 224 12.39 -21.07 -4.15
C LEU A 224 12.82 -22.54 -4.25
N THR A 225 13.85 -22.84 -5.04
CA THR A 225 14.42 -24.19 -5.13
C THR A 225 15.07 -24.62 -3.81
N CYS A 226 15.85 -23.73 -3.19
CA CYS A 226 16.46 -23.99 -1.89
C CYS A 226 15.42 -24.16 -0.79
N VAL A 227 14.42 -23.29 -0.74
CA VAL A 227 13.30 -23.39 0.21
C VAL A 227 12.58 -24.73 0.02
N ARG A 228 12.24 -25.11 -1.22
CA ARG A 228 11.59 -26.39 -1.52
C ARG A 228 12.41 -27.58 -1.04
N LYS A 229 13.75 -27.57 -1.19
CA LYS A 229 14.62 -28.64 -0.67
C LYS A 229 14.55 -28.72 0.86
N GLN A 230 14.60 -27.59 1.56
CA GLN A 230 14.51 -27.52 3.03
C GLN A 230 13.14 -27.95 3.56
N LEU A 231 12.05 -27.58 2.88
CA LEU A 231 10.71 -27.97 3.30
C LEU A 231 10.46 -29.48 3.14
N LYS A 232 11.08 -30.14 2.15
CA LYS A 232 10.99 -31.60 1.96
C LYS A 232 11.64 -32.42 3.07
N SER A 233 12.69 -31.91 3.71
CA SER A 233 13.39 -32.62 4.79
C SER A 233 12.71 -32.43 6.16
N ALA A 234 11.97 -31.34 6.33
CA ALA A 234 11.32 -30.96 7.57
C ALA A 234 10.07 -31.81 7.90
N SER A 235 9.79 -31.98 9.20
CA SER A 235 8.51 -32.54 9.67
C SER A 235 7.38 -31.52 9.67
N ASN A 236 7.70 -30.24 9.89
CA ASN A 236 6.77 -29.12 9.88
C ASN A 236 7.32 -28.03 8.95
N ALA A 237 6.70 -27.90 7.77
CA ALA A 237 7.14 -26.99 6.73
C ALA A 237 7.02 -25.51 7.16
N SER A 238 5.90 -25.12 7.76
CA SER A 238 5.68 -23.73 8.22
C SER A 238 6.74 -23.29 9.24
N SER A 239 6.99 -24.11 10.25
CA SER A 239 8.01 -23.82 11.27
C SER A 239 9.41 -23.75 10.66
N MET A 240 9.72 -24.66 9.73
CA MET A 240 11.00 -24.64 9.02
C MET A 240 11.17 -23.35 8.20
N LEU A 241 10.15 -22.97 7.43
CA LEU A 241 10.19 -21.73 6.65
C LEU A 241 10.43 -20.51 7.54
N CYS A 242 9.70 -20.41 8.66
CA CYS A 242 9.86 -19.31 9.60
C CYS A 242 11.27 -19.23 10.19
N LYS A 243 11.93 -20.37 10.42
CA LYS A 243 13.33 -20.42 10.90
C LYS A 243 14.32 -19.92 9.86
N ILE A 244 14.16 -20.32 8.59
CA ILE A 244 15.09 -19.95 7.50
C ILE A 244 14.79 -18.56 6.91
N ALA A 245 13.58 -18.03 7.10
CA ALA A 245 13.13 -16.81 6.45
C ALA A 245 14.00 -15.60 6.77
N ARG A 246 14.47 -15.46 8.02
CA ARG A 246 15.31 -14.32 8.41
C ARG A 246 16.62 -14.29 7.63
N THR A 247 17.30 -15.44 7.54
CA THR A 247 18.55 -15.57 6.77
C THR A 247 18.34 -15.22 5.30
N LEU A 248 17.24 -15.68 4.70
CA LEU A 248 16.92 -15.37 3.31
C LEU A 248 16.59 -13.88 3.10
N ILE A 249 15.82 -13.26 3.99
CA ILE A 249 15.45 -11.84 3.92
C ILE A 249 16.70 -10.95 4.03
N ASP A 250 17.67 -11.35 4.86
CA ASP A 250 18.94 -10.65 5.04
C ASP A 250 19.92 -10.88 3.87
N GLY A 251 19.51 -11.62 2.82
CA GLY A 251 20.32 -11.92 1.64
C GLY A 251 21.33 -13.06 1.82
N GLY A 252 21.27 -13.78 2.95
CA GLY A 252 22.12 -14.93 3.23
C GLY A 252 21.77 -16.15 2.40
N ASP A 253 22.76 -17.00 2.15
CA ASP A 253 22.56 -18.32 1.57
C ASP A 253 22.25 -19.35 2.66
N LEU A 254 21.37 -20.29 2.33
CA LEU A 254 21.05 -21.38 3.23
C LEU A 254 22.08 -22.51 3.08
N PRO A 255 22.53 -23.12 4.18
CA PRO A 255 23.32 -24.34 4.11
C PRO A 255 22.49 -25.46 3.47
N ASP A 256 23.16 -26.42 2.83
CA ASP A 256 22.47 -27.60 2.32
C ASP A 256 21.74 -28.34 3.46
N PRO A 257 20.53 -28.84 3.19
CA PRO A 257 19.78 -29.57 4.22
C PRO A 257 20.61 -30.77 4.69
N PRO A 258 20.70 -31.03 6.00
CA PRO A 258 21.40 -32.20 6.50
C PRO A 258 20.80 -33.45 5.86
N GLU A 259 21.64 -34.29 5.26
CA GLU A 259 21.19 -35.57 4.72
C GLU A 259 20.52 -36.34 5.85
N ARG A 260 19.21 -36.55 5.71
CA ARG A 260 18.45 -37.28 6.71
C ARG A 260 19.06 -38.68 6.74
N PRO A 261 19.63 -39.15 7.87
CA PRO A 261 20.16 -40.50 7.92
C PRO A 261 19.04 -41.43 7.47
N PRO A 262 19.33 -42.39 6.56
CA PRO A 262 18.32 -43.27 5.99
C PRO A 262 17.52 -43.82 7.17
N LYS A 263 16.17 -43.71 7.10
CA LYS A 263 15.24 -44.15 8.14
C LYS A 263 15.64 -45.56 8.57
N GLY A 264 16.50 -45.65 9.58
CA GLY A 264 16.96 -46.90 10.10
C GLY A 264 15.73 -47.53 10.69
N LYS A 265 15.38 -48.74 10.22
CA LYS A 265 14.51 -49.66 10.94
C LYS A 265 15.20 -50.04 12.26
N GLY A 266 15.36 -49.08 13.17
CA GLY A 266 15.67 -49.31 14.58
C GLY A 266 14.35 -49.06 15.29
N GLY A 267 13.60 -50.09 15.65
CA GLY A 267 14.06 -51.14 16.54
C GLY A 267 13.47 -50.75 17.88
N GLY A 268 12.26 -51.28 18.12
CA GLY A 268 11.59 -51.11 19.41
C GLY A 268 12.56 -51.43 20.54
N LYS A 269 12.56 -50.58 21.56
CA LYS A 269 13.00 -50.99 22.88
C LYS A 269 12.24 -50.21 23.92
N ASP A 270 11.41 -50.97 24.62
CA ASP A 270 11.11 -50.91 26.05
C ASP A 270 11.04 -49.50 26.66
N GLY A 271 9.87 -49.07 27.09
CA GLY A 271 9.25 -49.72 28.24
C GLY A 271 9.90 -49.29 29.56
N GLY A 272 10.39 -48.05 29.66
CA GLY A 272 10.77 -47.43 30.94
C GLY A 272 9.59 -46.68 31.55
N LYS A 273 8.66 -47.44 32.15
CA LYS A 273 7.60 -46.91 33.01
C LYS A 273 8.24 -46.49 34.33
N GLU A 274 8.80 -45.28 34.40
CA GLU A 274 9.15 -44.67 35.68
C GLU A 274 7.94 -43.91 36.19
N ASP A 275 7.11 -44.66 36.91
CA ASP A 275 6.17 -44.17 37.91
C ASP A 275 6.97 -43.41 38.99
N GLY A 276 7.30 -42.15 38.69
CA GLY A 276 7.91 -41.20 39.61
C GLY A 276 6.83 -40.39 40.32
N GLU A 277 6.17 -41.00 41.30
CA GLU A 277 5.52 -40.26 42.38
C GLU A 277 6.54 -39.30 43.01
N ARG A 278 6.38 -38.00 42.78
CA ARG A 278 6.90 -37.00 43.73
C ARG A 278 6.00 -35.79 43.75
N GLY A 279 5.04 -35.87 44.67
CA GLY A 279 4.27 -34.73 45.12
C GLY A 279 5.16 -33.63 45.71
N GLU A 280 4.67 -32.41 45.55
CA GLU A 280 4.81 -31.25 46.45
C GLU A 280 3.98 -30.16 45.76
N ARG A 281 2.69 -30.00 46.07
CA ARG A 281 2.24 -29.22 47.24
C ARG A 281 3.26 -28.15 47.63
N ARG A 282 3.30 -27.07 46.85
CA ARG A 282 3.64 -25.75 47.39
C ARG A 282 2.48 -24.81 47.15
N ASP A 283 1.55 -24.89 48.07
CA ASP A 283 0.88 -23.73 48.62
C ASP A 283 1.94 -22.63 48.91
N ARG A 284 1.94 -21.61 48.06
CA ARG A 284 2.42 -20.26 48.32
C ARG A 284 1.35 -19.38 47.66
N ASP A 285 0.33 -18.91 48.37
CA ASP A 285 0.42 -18.06 49.55
C ASP A 285 1.64 -17.14 49.48
N GLY A 286 1.39 -15.92 49.03
CA GLY A 286 2.36 -14.84 49.15
C GLY A 286 2.41 -13.91 47.97
N GLY A 287 1.45 -12.99 47.88
CA GLY A 287 1.79 -11.66 47.42
C GLY A 287 0.75 -10.98 46.55
N ASP A 288 -0.37 -10.61 47.19
CA ASP A 288 -0.80 -9.22 47.14
C ASP A 288 0.42 -8.29 47.19
N ARG A 289 0.87 -7.84 46.03
CA ARG A 289 1.71 -6.66 45.91
C ARG A 289 1.01 -5.69 45.00
N HIS A 290 0.13 -4.93 45.63
CA HIS A 290 0.09 -3.47 45.53
C HIS A 290 1.30 -2.93 44.76
N HIS A 291 1.10 -2.69 43.48
CA HIS A 291 1.80 -1.64 42.76
C HIS A 291 0.78 -0.61 42.29
N ASP A 292 0.06 -0.09 43.29
CA ASP A 292 -0.06 1.34 43.50
C ASP A 292 1.35 1.95 43.47
N ARG A 293 1.86 2.20 42.26
CA ARG A 293 2.96 3.11 42.04
C ARG A 293 2.40 4.30 41.30
N ASP A 294 1.80 5.17 42.10
CA ASP A 294 2.30 6.54 42.24
C ASP A 294 3.19 6.99 41.07
N ARG A 295 2.52 7.36 39.97
CA ARG A 295 2.96 8.47 39.15
C ARG A 295 1.89 9.55 39.10
N ARG A 296 1.38 9.87 40.30
CA ARG A 296 1.25 11.27 40.72
C ARG A 296 2.64 11.89 40.73
N ARG A 297 3.16 12.22 39.55
CA ARG A 297 4.27 13.16 39.45
C ARG A 297 3.67 14.52 39.25
N ASP A 298 3.30 15.10 40.39
CA ASP A 298 3.39 16.53 40.63
C ASP A 298 4.64 17.11 39.93
N ARG A 299 4.39 17.80 38.82
CA ARG A 299 5.21 18.91 38.36
C ARG A 299 4.37 20.18 38.32
N SER A 300 3.70 20.41 39.44
CA SER A 300 3.44 21.71 40.02
C SER A 300 4.78 22.33 40.47
N ARG A 301 5.58 22.84 39.54
CA ARG A 301 6.68 23.78 39.81
C ARG A 301 7.06 24.52 38.52
N SER A 302 6.56 25.76 38.45
CA SER A 302 7.04 26.94 37.71
C SER A 302 5.83 27.72 37.16
N ARG A 303 4.97 28.31 37.99
CA ARG A 303 5.10 29.72 38.45
C ARG A 303 6.37 30.45 38.02
N ASP A 304 6.14 31.70 37.62
CA ASP A 304 7.12 32.77 37.43
C ASP A 304 7.96 32.74 36.15
N ARG A 305 7.39 33.33 35.08
CA ARG A 305 8.01 34.42 34.28
C ARG A 305 7.27 34.57 32.94
N ARG A 306 6.27 35.46 32.86
CA ARG A 306 6.11 36.36 31.68
C ARG A 306 5.04 37.47 31.76
N ASP A 307 4.52 37.80 32.94
CA ASP A 307 3.78 39.08 33.15
C ASP A 307 4.69 40.32 33.32
N ARG A 308 5.78 40.41 32.56
CA ARG A 308 6.62 41.62 32.51
C ARG A 308 7.09 41.91 31.10
N ARG A 309 6.19 42.41 30.25
CA ARG A 309 6.55 43.28 29.11
C ARG A 309 5.33 43.96 28.47
N ASP A 310 4.48 44.57 29.29
CA ASP A 310 3.47 45.52 28.77
C ASP A 310 3.44 46.83 29.56
N SER A 311 4.63 47.40 29.74
CA SER A 311 4.81 48.74 30.28
C SER A 311 6.09 49.34 29.71
N ARG A 312 5.98 49.93 28.50
CA ARG A 312 6.74 51.13 28.06
C ARG A 312 6.37 51.54 26.62
N GLY A 313 5.83 52.76 26.50
CA GLY A 313 5.76 53.61 25.30
C GLY A 313 4.41 53.50 24.56
N ARG A 314 3.54 54.52 24.47
CA ARG A 314 3.76 55.97 24.28
C ARG A 314 4.79 56.29 23.21
#